data_AF-A0A6L7WQ04-F1
#
_entry.id   AF-A0A6L7WQ04-F1
#
_cell.length_a   1.000
_cell.length_b   1.000
_cell.length_c   1.000
_cell.angle_alpha   90.00
_cell.angle_beta   90.00
_cell.angle_gamma   90.00
#
_symmetry.space_group_name_H-M   'P 1'
#
loop_
_entity.id
_entity.type
_entity.pdbx_description
1 polymer ?
#
loop_
_entity_poly.entity_id
_entity_poly.type
_entity_poly.pdbx_seq_one_letter_code
_entity_poly.pdbx_strand_id
1 'polypeptide(L)'
;MDPESFDGQVRVAYAGPGGTGIDAGAADILFELAYRGRNRVLEIRFDHELERFRSITVELLDGVQANDGTPLPPWTLSFFIGG
;
A
#
# COMPACT_ATOMS: atom_id res chain seq x y z
N MET A 1 -0.11 3.55 14.88
CA MET A 1 -1.10 3.00 13.96
C MET A 1 -1.49 1.65 14.50
N ASP A 2 -2.78 1.38 14.49
CA ASP A 2 -3.38 0.14 14.95
C ASP A 2 -3.14 -0.96 13.90
N PRO A 3 -2.42 -2.04 14.23
CA PRO A 3 -2.13 -3.12 13.29
C PRO A 3 -3.38 -3.80 12.73
N GLU A 4 -4.45 -3.91 13.54
CA GLU A 4 -5.68 -4.61 13.13
C GLU A 4 -6.43 -3.82 12.06
N SER A 5 -6.29 -2.49 12.07
CA SER A 5 -6.92 -1.59 11.11
C SER A 5 -6.33 -1.64 9.69
N PHE A 6 -5.22 -2.37 9.49
CA PHE A 6 -4.62 -2.53 8.16
C PHE A 6 -5.27 -3.64 7.33
N ASP A 7 -5.96 -4.59 7.95
CA ASP A 7 -6.56 -5.72 7.24
C ASP A 7 -7.63 -5.22 6.25
N GLY A 8 -7.45 -5.56 4.98
CA GLY A 8 -8.28 -5.06 3.89
C GLY A 8 -8.16 -3.56 3.57
N GLN A 9 -7.29 -2.81 4.25
CA GLN A 9 -7.12 -1.35 4.05
C GLN A 9 -5.78 -0.96 3.41
N VAL A 10 -4.95 -1.92 3.06
CA VAL A 10 -3.72 -1.70 2.29
C VAL A 10 -3.91 -2.31 0.91
N ARG A 11 -3.72 -1.50 -0.14
CA ARG A 11 -3.80 -1.94 -1.53
C ARG A 11 -2.50 -1.64 -2.25
N VAL A 12 -2.04 -2.59 -3.07
CA VAL A 12 -0.87 -2.39 -3.92
C VAL A 12 -1.18 -2.90 -5.32
N ALA A 13 -0.94 -2.06 -6.33
CA ALA A 13 -1.14 -2.43 -7.72
C ALA A 13 -0.24 -1.61 -8.65
N TYR A 14 -0.13 -2.05 -9.89
CA TYR A 14 0.45 -1.22 -10.95
C TYR A 14 -0.46 -0.04 -11.25
N ALA A 15 0.15 1.13 -11.43
CA ALA A 15 -0.59 2.33 -11.77
C ALA A 15 -1.24 2.22 -13.15
N GLY A 16 -2.43 2.82 -13.26
CA GLY A 16 -3.17 2.93 -14.50
C GLY A 16 -2.51 3.81 -15.56
N PRO A 17 -3.03 3.80 -16.81
CA PRO A 17 -2.66 4.79 -17.82
C PRO A 17 -3.10 6.19 -17.35
N GLY A 18 -2.18 6.91 -16.72
CA GLY A 18 -2.44 8.18 -16.03
C GLY A 18 -1.55 8.42 -14.81
N GLY A 19 -0.96 7.36 -14.24
CA GLY A 19 0.14 7.45 -13.26
C GLY A 19 -0.24 7.89 -11.85
N THR A 20 -1.51 8.17 -11.57
CA THR A 20 -2.00 8.56 -10.24
C THR A 20 -3.06 7.58 -9.76
N GLY A 21 -2.79 6.93 -8.62
CA GLY A 21 -3.73 6.02 -7.97
C GLY A 21 -3.75 4.62 -8.59
N ILE A 22 -4.44 3.72 -7.90
CA ILE A 22 -4.74 2.39 -8.40
C ILE A 22 -6.06 2.41 -9.19
N ASP A 23 -6.04 1.93 -10.44
CA ASP A 23 -7.28 1.77 -11.20
C ASP A 23 -8.20 0.74 -10.53
N ALA A 24 -9.50 1.00 -10.52
CA ALA A 24 -10.51 0.10 -9.93
C ALA A 24 -10.53 -1.31 -10.58
N GLY A 25 -9.96 -1.47 -11.79
CA GLY A 25 -9.80 -2.74 -12.48
C GLY A 25 -8.37 -3.29 -12.53
N ALA A 26 -7.41 -2.62 -11.87
CA ALA A 26 -6.04 -3.12 -11.81
C ALA A 26 -5.98 -4.40 -10.95
N ALA A 27 -5.24 -5.39 -11.44
CA ALA A 27 -4.93 -6.57 -10.66
C ALA A 27 -4.07 -6.20 -9.45
N ASP A 28 -4.49 -6.64 -8.27
CA ASP A 28 -3.72 -6.43 -7.05
C ASP A 28 -2.42 -7.26 -7.09
N ILE A 29 -1.34 -6.66 -6.64
CA ILE A 29 -0.06 -7.33 -6.45
C ILE A 29 -0.12 -8.10 -5.14
N LEU A 30 0.34 -9.35 -5.12
CA LEU A 30 0.42 -10.14 -3.89
C LEU A 30 1.61 -9.67 -3.02
N PHE A 31 1.35 -9.47 -1.74
CA PHE A 31 2.34 -9.05 -0.76
C PHE A 31 2.01 -9.55 0.65
N GLU A 32 3.04 -9.65 1.47
CA GLU A 32 2.95 -9.78 2.91
C GLU A 32 3.06 -8.40 3.58
N LEU A 33 2.28 -8.20 4.65
CA LEU A 33 2.26 -6.99 5.45
C LEU A 33 2.78 -7.27 6.86
N ALA A 34 3.71 -6.46 7.36
CA ALA A 34 4.16 -6.52 8.75
C ALA A 34 4.27 -5.12 9.35
N TYR A 35 3.77 -4.93 10.57
CA TYR A 35 3.88 -3.65 11.25
C TYR A 35 4.76 -3.74 12.51
N ARG A 36 5.80 -2.89 12.55
CA ARG A 36 6.75 -2.78 13.66
C ARG A 36 6.37 -1.59 14.53
N GLY A 37 5.46 -1.80 15.49
CA GLY A 37 4.85 -0.74 16.29
C GLY A 37 5.83 0.18 17.03
N ARG A 38 6.97 -0.35 17.52
CA ARG A 38 7.99 0.44 18.22
C ARG A 38 8.57 1.57 17.35
N ASN A 39 8.77 1.29 16.07
CA ASN A 39 9.40 2.22 15.13
C ASN A 39 8.38 2.89 14.20
N ARG A 40 7.09 2.54 14.33
CA ARG A 40 5.98 2.98 13.45
C ARG A 40 6.28 2.71 11.97
N VAL A 41 6.84 1.53 11.69
CA VAL A 41 7.17 1.10 10.33
C VAL A 41 6.15 0.07 9.86
N LEU A 42 5.53 0.35 8.72
CA LEU A 42 4.76 -0.62 7.95
C LEU A 42 5.67 -1.18 6.84
N GLU A 43 5.86 -2.49 6.86
CA GLU A 43 6.67 -3.22 5.89
C GLU A 43 5.74 -3.95 4.91
N ILE A 44 5.98 -3.74 3.63
CA ILE A 44 5.32 -4.42 2.52
C ILE A 44 6.38 -5.23 1.80
N ARG A 45 6.19 -6.55 1.75
CA ARG A 45 7.09 -7.48 1.08
C ARG A 45 6.35 -8.11 -0.09
N PHE A 46 6.82 -7.87 -1.31
CA PHE A 46 6.22 -8.46 -2.52
C PHE A 46 6.59 -9.93 -2.64
N ASP A 47 5.59 -10.76 -2.96
CA ASP A 47 5.77 -12.22 -3.07
C ASP A 47 6.52 -12.61 -4.34
N HIS A 48 6.45 -11.75 -5.37
CA HIS A 48 7.02 -11.96 -6.68
C HIS A 48 7.83 -10.75 -7.16
N GLU A 49 8.73 -10.97 -8.12
CA GLU A 49 9.46 -9.88 -8.77
C GLU A 49 8.47 -8.94 -9.47
N LEU A 50 8.67 -7.65 -9.25
CA LEU A 50 7.86 -6.60 -9.86
C LEU A 50 8.26 -6.38 -11.31
N GLU A 51 7.28 -6.09 -12.15
CA GLU A 51 7.52 -5.77 -13.56
C GLU A 51 8.36 -4.50 -13.69
N ARG A 52 9.43 -4.60 -14.48
CA ARG A 52 10.32 -3.47 -14.75
C ARG A 52 9.62 -2.43 -15.61
N PHE A 53 10.08 -1.17 -15.48
CA PHE A 53 9.58 -0.03 -16.24
C PHE A 53 8.10 0.27 -16.04
N ARG A 54 7.58 -0.07 -14.85
CA ARG A 54 6.18 0.12 -14.47
C ARG A 54 6.12 0.96 -13.20
N SER A 55 5.10 1.81 -13.10
CA SER A 55 4.78 2.52 -11.87
C SER A 55 3.92 1.63 -10.99
N ILE A 56 4.20 1.64 -9.70
CA ILE A 56 3.41 0.98 -8.66
C ILE A 56 2.84 2.05 -7.76
N THR A 57 1.62 1.82 -7.31
CA THR A 57 0.96 2.63 -6.31
C THR A 57 0.60 1.74 -5.11
N VAL A 58 0.92 2.26 -3.93
CA VAL A 58 0.54 1.72 -2.62
C VAL A 58 -0.44 2.70 -2.00
N GLU A 59 -1.60 2.20 -1.59
CA GLU A 59 -2.64 2.98 -0.94
C GLU A 59 -2.92 2.44 0.45
N LEU A 60 -2.92 3.35 1.43
CA LEU A 60 -3.58 3.18 2.71
C LEU A 60 -4.96 3.82 2.58
N LEU A 61 -6.00 3.00 2.60
CA LEU A 61 -7.38 3.41 2.39
C LEU A 61 -7.98 4.03 3.66
N ASP A 62 -9.19 4.58 3.50
CA ASP A 62 -10.01 4.99 4.64
C ASP A 62 -10.28 3.80 5.56
N GLY A 63 -10.11 3.99 6.87
CA GLY A 63 -10.35 2.94 7.88
C GLY A 63 -9.11 2.57 8.70
N VAL A 64 -7.91 2.99 8.26
CA VAL A 64 -6.70 2.87 9.07
C VAL A 64 -6.78 3.82 10.27
N GLN A 65 -6.41 3.32 11.46
CA GLN A 65 -6.53 4.04 12.73
C GLN A 65 -5.17 4.23 13.43
N ALA A 66 -5.09 5.25 14.27
CA ALA A 66 -4.06 5.37 15.29
C ALA A 66 -4.36 4.43 16.47
N ASN A 67 -3.40 4.26 17.39
CA ASN A 67 -3.55 3.33 18.51
C ASN A 67 -4.64 3.76 19.52
N ASP A 68 -5.10 5.02 19.44
CA ASP A 68 -6.17 5.58 20.25
C ASP A 68 -7.54 5.52 19.55
N GLY A 69 -7.62 4.87 18.38
CA GLY A 69 -8.82 4.78 17.56
C GLY A 69 -9.08 6.01 16.67
N THR A 70 -8.19 7.02 16.67
CA THR A 70 -8.35 8.18 15.79
C THR A 70 -8.16 7.74 14.33
N PRO A 71 -9.10 8.04 13.41
CA PRO A 71 -8.94 7.76 11.99
C PRO A 71 -7.72 8.51 11.42
N LEU A 72 -6.95 7.83 10.58
CA LEU A 72 -5.86 8.43 9.82
C LEU A 72 -6.35 8.77 8.40
N PRO A 73 -5.92 9.90 7.83
CA PRO A 73 -6.26 10.23 6.46
C PRO A 73 -5.66 9.20 5.49
N PRO A 74 -6.35 8.88 4.38
CA PRO A 74 -5.79 8.05 3.33
C PRO A 74 -4.44 8.57 2.86
N TRP A 75 -3.60 7.65 2.43
CA TRP A 75 -2.25 7.98 1.99
C TRP A 75 -1.86 7.15 0.78
N THR A 76 -1.12 7.77 -0.12
CA THR A 76 -0.69 7.15 -1.38
C THR A 76 0.81 7.34 -1.56
N LEU A 77 1.49 6.26 -1.94
CA LEU A 77 2.86 6.29 -2.42
C LEU A 77 2.93 5.68 -3.81
N SER A 78 3.46 6.45 -4.75
CA SER A 78 3.77 5.97 -6.08
C SER A 78 5.27 5.98 -6.31
N PHE A 79 5.78 4.92 -6.94
CA PHE A 79 7.18 4.81 -7.33
C PHE A 79 7.31 4.04 -8.65
N PHE A 80 8.42 4.25 -9.36
CA PHE A 80 8.70 3.62 -10.64
C PHE A 80 9.77 2.54 -10.48
N ILE A 81 9.53 1.37 -11.06
CA ILE A 81 10.51 0.28 -11.08
C ILE A 81 11.51 0.50 -12.21
N GLY A 82 12.76 0.75 -11.86
CA GLY A 82 13.88 0.82 -12.79
C GLY A 82 14.27 -0.54 -13.38
N GLY A 83 15.27 -0.55 -14.26
CA GLY A 83 15.76 -1.76 -14.94
C GLY A 83 17.28 -1.87 -14.95
#